data_AF-A0A9D9PDQ6-F1
#
_entry.id   AF-A0A9D9PDQ6-F1
#
_cell.length_a   1.000
_cell.length_b   1.000
_cell.length_c   1.000
_cell.angle_alpha   90.00
_cell.angle_beta   90.00
_cell.angle_gamma   90.00
#
_symmetry.space_group_name_H-M   'P 1'
#
loop_
_entity.id
_entity.type
_entity.pdbx_description
1 polymer ?
#
loop_
_entity_poly.entity_id
_entity_poly.type
_entity_poly.pdbx_seq_one_letter_code
_entity_poly.pdbx_strand_id
1 'polypeptide(L)'
;MTVKRPLLRPGDGIKSKDFTEPVKLLQRLLIALKLLPVSEIVDGEFDSNVEKSVRVFQMRNNLTVDGLVGPGTWAEIDRTLGNTTHEDEPDETPDDTPEEKLEEEKPDEEPPPPPEVLRYPVLQKDDGLDYPALSEFVRILQERLKDAGIFPPDEVADGKFGSNTEAAVKRFQQLRNLLADGIVGRETWSALVNGLVQVYDPERPGAGIGNFNLELIIASIPYADVRLFARDTVPLILRSCLENGVTDLGQIAYVLATAEHESHMGKWMEELASGWAYEWRDDLGNFYAGDGPLYKGRGFVQVTGRANYRHWSARLGIDLIGNPVLAAQKDIAAKILVLGMRDGSFTGYSLNDFIEGSYRDFYTARMIINWLDRAAHIAGIAQEYFRVLQ
;
A
#
# COMPACT_ATOMS: atom_id res chain seq x y z
N MET A 1 -17.91 31.64 -5.29
CA MET A 1 -19.25 31.39 -4.72
C MET A 1 -19.10 30.68 -3.39
N THR A 2 -19.57 31.27 -2.29
CA THR A 2 -19.59 30.62 -0.98
C THR A 2 -20.71 29.59 -0.99
N VAL A 3 -20.36 28.30 -1.02
CA VAL A 3 -21.36 27.22 -0.98
C VAL A 3 -22.04 27.26 0.40
N LYS A 4 -23.37 27.38 0.43
CA LYS A 4 -24.15 27.40 1.68
C LYS A 4 -23.96 26.09 2.45
N ARG A 5 -24.01 26.15 3.78
CA ARG A 5 -23.88 25.01 4.70
C ARG A 5 -25.21 24.69 5.39
N PRO A 6 -26.17 24.07 4.69
CA PRO A 6 -27.44 23.66 5.26
C PRO A 6 -27.28 22.45 6.19
N LEU A 7 -28.36 22.10 6.89
CA LEU A 7 -28.48 20.80 7.54
C LEU A 7 -28.51 19.70 6.48
N LEU A 8 -27.52 18.83 6.47
CA LEU A 8 -27.47 17.66 5.58
C LEU A 8 -27.82 16.37 6.32
N ARG A 9 -28.46 15.44 5.60
CA ARG A 9 -29.00 14.16 6.10
C ARG A 9 -28.68 13.02 5.12
N PRO A 10 -28.61 11.77 5.60
CA PRO A 10 -28.51 10.61 4.72
C PRO A 10 -29.61 10.61 3.65
N GLY A 11 -29.21 10.46 2.38
CA GLY A 11 -30.10 10.51 1.23
C GLY A 11 -30.22 11.86 0.51
N ASP A 12 -29.68 12.94 1.08
CA ASP A 12 -29.59 14.24 0.40
C ASP A 12 -28.70 14.12 -0.85
N GLY A 13 -29.11 14.77 -1.94
CA GLY A 13 -28.41 14.69 -3.24
C GLY A 13 -28.75 13.46 -4.09
N ILE A 14 -29.30 12.38 -3.50
CA ILE A 14 -29.65 11.14 -4.22
C ILE A 14 -31.01 11.27 -4.91
N LYS A 15 -32.04 11.68 -4.15
CA LYS A 15 -33.42 11.80 -4.66
C LYS A 15 -33.78 13.23 -5.10
N SER A 16 -33.14 14.22 -4.51
CA SER A 16 -33.28 15.64 -4.87
C SER A 16 -31.90 16.25 -5.10
N LYS A 17 -31.80 17.11 -6.11
CA LYS A 17 -30.57 17.85 -6.44
C LYS A 17 -30.37 19.11 -5.59
N ASP A 18 -31.33 19.46 -4.74
CA ASP A 18 -31.31 20.71 -3.94
C ASP A 18 -30.12 20.81 -2.98
N PHE A 19 -29.50 19.67 -2.63
CA PHE A 19 -28.37 19.57 -1.72
C PHE A 19 -27.08 19.07 -2.36
N THR A 20 -27.06 18.86 -3.69
CA THR A 20 -25.89 18.29 -4.39
C THR A 20 -24.61 19.09 -4.13
N GLU A 21 -24.63 20.41 -4.29
CA GLU A 21 -23.41 21.23 -4.10
C GLU A 21 -22.93 21.29 -2.63
N PRO A 22 -23.82 21.49 -1.63
CA PRO A 22 -23.46 21.28 -0.23
C PRO A 22 -22.87 19.90 0.10
N VAL A 23 -23.40 18.83 -0.47
CA VAL A 23 -22.88 17.47 -0.24
C VAL A 23 -21.53 17.27 -0.92
N LYS A 24 -21.30 17.82 -2.13
CA LYS A 24 -19.97 17.83 -2.75
C LYS A 24 -18.95 18.57 -1.90
N LEU A 25 -19.34 19.69 -1.28
CA LEU A 25 -18.49 20.39 -0.33
C LEU A 25 -18.15 19.48 0.86
N LEU A 26 -19.15 18.84 1.47
CA LEU A 26 -18.95 17.89 2.56
C LEU A 26 -17.98 16.76 2.19
N GLN A 27 -18.18 16.11 1.04
CA GLN A 27 -17.32 15.04 0.54
C GLN A 27 -15.86 15.50 0.42
N ARG A 28 -15.61 16.68 -0.17
CA ARG A 28 -14.25 17.25 -0.27
C ARG A 28 -13.61 17.51 1.09
N LEU A 29 -14.39 18.00 2.06
CA LEU A 29 -13.90 18.27 3.41
C LEU A 29 -13.59 16.97 4.16
N LEU A 30 -14.42 15.94 4.01
CA LEU A 30 -14.17 14.62 4.59
C LEU A 30 -12.95 13.93 3.96
N ILE A 31 -12.70 14.14 2.66
CA ILE A 31 -11.45 13.72 2.00
C ILE A 31 -10.25 14.46 2.62
N ALA A 32 -10.33 15.78 2.79
CA ALA A 32 -9.27 16.58 3.41
C ALA A 32 -8.98 16.15 4.86
N LEU A 33 -10.01 15.76 5.62
CA LEU A 33 -9.91 15.18 6.96
C LEU A 33 -9.43 13.72 6.97
N LYS A 34 -9.16 13.12 5.81
CA LYS A 34 -8.79 11.70 5.64
C LYS A 34 -9.82 10.73 6.19
N LEU A 35 -11.09 11.13 6.18
CA LEU A 35 -12.24 10.29 6.52
C LEU A 35 -12.87 9.66 5.27
N LEU A 36 -12.69 10.25 4.09
CA LEU A 36 -12.96 9.58 2.81
C LEU A 36 -11.63 9.42 2.04
N PRO A 37 -11.47 8.37 1.21
CA PRO A 37 -10.28 8.23 0.38
C PRO A 37 -10.23 9.34 -0.68
N VAL A 38 -9.03 9.72 -1.11
CA VAL A 38 -8.85 10.71 -2.21
C VAL A 38 -9.49 10.24 -3.52
N SER A 39 -9.66 8.92 -3.70
CA SER A 39 -10.35 8.32 -4.85
C SER A 39 -11.88 8.32 -4.74
N GLU A 40 -12.46 8.77 -3.63
CA GLU A 40 -13.91 8.84 -3.47
C GLU A 40 -14.53 9.77 -4.52
N ILE A 41 -15.66 9.37 -5.10
CA ILE A 41 -16.35 10.16 -6.11
C ILE A 41 -17.05 11.32 -5.42
N VAL A 42 -16.82 12.53 -5.92
CA VAL A 42 -17.48 13.75 -5.43
C VAL A 42 -18.72 14.05 -6.30
N ASP A 43 -19.72 13.19 -6.16
CA ASP A 43 -20.98 13.23 -6.91
C ASP A 43 -22.05 14.13 -6.26
N GLY A 44 -21.90 14.43 -4.98
CA GLY A 44 -22.89 15.15 -4.18
C GLY A 44 -24.01 14.25 -3.66
N GLU A 45 -23.78 12.95 -3.54
CA GLU A 45 -24.69 11.99 -2.93
C GLU A 45 -24.31 11.72 -1.47
N PHE A 46 -25.23 11.98 -0.54
CA PHE A 46 -25.03 11.68 0.87
C PHE A 46 -25.42 10.21 1.11
N ASP A 47 -24.53 9.33 0.67
CA ASP A 47 -24.69 7.88 0.73
C ASP A 47 -24.32 7.30 2.10
N SER A 48 -24.32 5.96 2.20
CA SER A 48 -23.97 5.27 3.44
C SER A 48 -22.50 5.42 3.86
N ASN A 49 -21.58 5.68 2.92
CA ASN A 49 -20.17 5.89 3.23
C ASN A 49 -19.96 7.31 3.79
N VAL A 50 -20.61 8.31 3.20
CA VAL A 50 -20.66 9.67 3.73
C VAL A 50 -21.30 9.69 5.12
N GLU A 51 -22.41 8.97 5.34
CA GLU A 51 -23.01 8.87 6.67
C GLU A 51 -22.05 8.26 7.71
N LYS A 52 -21.42 7.12 7.40
CA LYS A 52 -20.48 6.48 8.32
C LYS A 52 -19.29 7.39 8.65
N SER A 53 -18.74 8.07 7.65
CA SER A 53 -17.63 9.01 7.86
C SER A 53 -18.03 10.23 8.69
N VAL A 54 -19.24 10.76 8.51
CA VAL A 54 -19.80 11.82 9.39
C VAL A 54 -19.96 11.31 10.82
N ARG A 55 -20.52 10.12 11.03
CA ARG A 55 -20.67 9.53 12.38
C ARG A 55 -19.31 9.34 13.07
N VAL A 56 -18.30 8.90 12.33
CA VAL A 56 -16.93 8.79 12.86
C VAL A 56 -16.35 10.16 13.19
N PHE A 57 -16.55 11.17 12.36
CA PHE A 57 -16.15 12.54 12.67
C PHE A 57 -16.80 13.04 13.96
N GLN A 58 -18.11 12.86 14.09
CA GLN A 58 -18.87 13.26 15.27
C GLN A 58 -18.35 12.56 16.53
N MET A 59 -18.14 11.25 16.46
CA MET A 59 -17.61 10.46 17.58
C MET A 59 -16.20 10.91 17.99
N ARG A 60 -15.31 11.18 17.03
CA ARG A 60 -13.93 11.62 17.30
C ARG A 60 -13.86 13.02 17.93
N ASN A 61 -14.85 13.87 17.68
CA ASN A 61 -14.90 15.24 18.19
C ASN A 61 -15.93 15.42 19.32
N ASN A 62 -16.38 14.34 19.96
CA ASN A 62 -17.35 14.37 21.07
C ASN A 62 -18.66 15.11 20.74
N LEU A 63 -19.12 15.02 19.50
CA LEU A 63 -20.43 15.53 19.06
C LEU A 63 -21.50 14.43 19.22
N THR A 64 -22.78 14.83 19.14
CA THR A 64 -23.89 13.88 19.00
C THR A 64 -23.69 13.03 17.75
N VAL A 65 -23.65 11.70 17.90
CA VAL A 65 -23.41 10.74 16.80
C VAL A 65 -24.73 10.38 16.11
N ASP A 66 -25.34 11.34 15.43
CA ASP A 66 -26.62 11.19 14.74
C ASP A 66 -26.49 11.00 13.21
N GLY A 67 -25.30 11.21 12.65
CA GLY A 67 -25.03 11.16 11.21
C GLY A 67 -25.53 12.40 10.45
N LEU A 68 -25.96 13.45 11.15
CA LEU A 68 -26.46 14.69 10.56
C LEU A 68 -25.36 15.77 10.53
N VAL A 69 -25.29 16.53 9.44
CA VAL A 69 -24.34 17.66 9.33
C VAL A 69 -25.09 18.95 9.56
N GLY A 70 -25.32 19.28 10.84
CA GLY A 70 -25.87 20.54 11.28
C GLY A 70 -24.80 21.61 11.58
N PRO A 71 -25.21 22.80 12.09
CA PRO A 71 -24.28 23.90 12.38
C PRO A 71 -23.10 23.50 13.29
N GLY A 72 -23.35 22.69 14.33
CA GLY A 72 -22.29 22.20 15.22
C GLY A 72 -21.26 21.31 14.50
N THR A 73 -21.72 20.39 13.64
CA THR A 73 -20.83 19.54 12.83
C THR A 73 -20.02 20.38 11.84
N TRP A 74 -20.65 21.36 11.18
CA TRP A 74 -19.96 22.26 10.24
C TRP A 74 -18.89 23.10 10.92
N ALA A 75 -19.20 23.70 12.07
CA ALA A 75 -18.26 24.51 12.83
C ALA A 75 -17.05 23.69 13.32
N GLU A 76 -17.27 22.43 13.71
CA GLU A 76 -16.18 21.55 14.12
C GLU A 76 -15.29 21.12 12.94
N ILE A 77 -15.88 20.85 11.77
CA ILE A 77 -15.12 20.54 10.54
C ILE A 77 -14.18 21.71 10.21
N ASP A 78 -14.69 22.93 10.25
CA ASP A 78 -13.89 24.14 10.00
C ASP A 78 -12.76 24.31 11.00
N ARG A 79 -13.08 24.15 12.29
CA ARG A 79 -12.10 24.22 13.37
C ARG A 79 -10.99 23.19 13.16
N THR A 80 -11.35 21.95 12.83
CA THR A 80 -10.40 20.85 12.61
C THR A 80 -9.49 21.11 11.42
N LEU A 81 -9.99 21.77 10.37
CA LEU A 81 -9.22 22.14 9.18
C LEU A 81 -8.43 23.45 9.33
N GLY A 82 -8.51 24.11 10.49
CA GLY A 82 -7.83 25.39 10.74
C GLY A 82 -8.51 26.61 10.09
N ASN A 83 -9.72 26.44 9.55
CA ASN A 83 -10.52 27.51 8.97
C ASN A 83 -11.34 28.21 10.06
N THR A 84 -10.69 28.92 10.98
CA THR A 84 -11.43 29.79 11.92
C THR A 84 -11.64 31.15 11.28
N THR A 85 -12.81 31.37 10.69
CA THR A 85 -13.36 32.72 10.57
C THR A 85 -14.13 33.02 11.85
N HIS A 86 -13.64 33.96 12.65
CA HIS A 86 -14.42 34.59 13.70
C HIS A 86 -15.69 35.21 13.09
N GLU A 87 -16.86 34.80 13.59
CA GLU A 87 -18.15 35.44 13.28
C GLU A 87 -18.37 36.64 14.21
N ASP A 88 -18.73 37.79 13.63
CA ASP A 88 -19.54 38.86 14.23
C ASP A 88 -20.38 39.50 13.08
N GLU A 89 -21.71 39.54 13.24
CA GLU A 89 -22.72 40.24 12.37
C GLU A 89 -22.86 41.75 12.76
N PRO A 90 -23.71 42.60 12.11
CA PRO A 90 -24.06 42.79 10.69
C PRO A 90 -23.95 44.29 10.25
N ASP A 91 -23.78 44.60 8.95
CA ASP A 91 -24.24 45.90 8.39
C ASP A 91 -24.37 45.90 6.84
N GLU A 92 -25.16 46.86 6.34
CA GLU A 92 -25.96 46.90 5.11
C GLU A 92 -25.25 47.06 3.73
N THR A 93 -26.02 46.64 2.71
CA THR A 93 -26.04 46.72 1.21
C THR A 93 -25.48 47.97 0.48
N PRO A 94 -25.55 48.06 -0.87
CA PRO A 94 -25.27 47.12 -1.98
C PRO A 94 -24.32 47.75 -3.04
N ASP A 95 -24.00 47.03 -4.13
CA ASP A 95 -24.29 47.46 -5.53
C ASP A 95 -23.25 46.98 -6.59
N ASP A 96 -23.83 46.72 -7.77
CA ASP A 96 -23.33 46.60 -9.13
C ASP A 96 -22.46 45.41 -9.60
N THR A 97 -23.11 44.65 -10.50
CA THR A 97 -22.49 43.82 -11.54
C THR A 97 -22.38 44.67 -12.82
N PRO A 98 -21.44 44.40 -13.73
CA PRO A 98 -21.94 43.72 -14.93
C PRO A 98 -21.02 42.65 -15.54
N GLU A 99 -21.72 41.81 -16.30
CA GLU A 99 -21.38 40.69 -17.19
C GLU A 99 -20.04 40.67 -17.97
N GLU A 100 -19.55 39.43 -18.09
CA GLU A 100 -18.88 38.74 -19.20
C GLU A 100 -17.79 39.40 -20.05
N LYS A 101 -16.64 38.70 -20.13
CA LYS A 101 -15.92 38.41 -21.39
C LYS A 101 -15.19 37.06 -21.31
N LEU A 102 -15.52 36.19 -22.25
CA LEU A 102 -14.76 35.00 -22.63
C LEU A 102 -13.39 35.44 -23.20
N GLU A 103 -12.29 34.92 -22.67
CA GLU A 103 -10.97 35.00 -23.31
C GLU A 103 -10.46 33.61 -23.68
N GLU A 104 -9.94 33.54 -24.90
CA GLU A 104 -9.56 32.38 -25.69
C GLU A 104 -8.33 31.65 -25.14
N GLU A 105 -8.35 30.32 -25.17
CA GLU A 105 -7.23 29.44 -24.82
C GLU A 105 -6.04 29.65 -25.77
N LYS A 106 -4.84 29.82 -25.19
CA LYS A 106 -3.56 29.74 -25.92
C LYS A 106 -3.09 28.28 -25.99
N PRO A 107 -2.35 27.86 -27.04
CA PRO A 107 -1.89 26.49 -27.19
C PRO A 107 -0.81 26.13 -26.17
N ASP A 108 -0.88 24.89 -25.69
CA ASP A 108 0.01 24.26 -24.71
C ASP A 108 1.51 24.51 -25.00
N GLU A 109 2.19 25.24 -24.10
CA GLU A 109 3.62 25.08 -23.90
C GLU A 109 3.84 23.78 -23.14
N GLU A 110 4.62 22.86 -23.73
CA GLU A 110 5.01 21.60 -23.10
C GLU A 110 5.61 21.87 -21.71
N PRO A 111 5.12 21.21 -20.64
CA PRO A 111 5.60 21.47 -19.29
C PRO A 111 7.11 21.20 -19.21
N PRO A 112 7.86 22.00 -18.43
CA PRO A 112 9.29 21.75 -18.24
C PRO A 112 9.51 20.32 -17.75
N PRO A 113 10.59 19.64 -18.19
CA PRO A 113 10.86 18.28 -17.77
C PRO A 113 10.85 18.20 -16.23
N PRO A 114 10.20 17.18 -15.65
CA PRO A 114 10.11 17.07 -14.20
C PRO A 114 11.50 17.13 -13.57
N PRO A 115 11.65 17.74 -12.38
CA PRO A 115 12.92 17.73 -11.68
C PRO A 115 13.43 16.29 -11.55
N GLU A 116 14.72 16.10 -11.84
CA GLU A 116 15.38 14.79 -11.83
C GLU A 116 15.23 14.16 -10.43
N VAL A 117 14.28 13.24 -10.27
CA VAL A 117 14.03 12.61 -8.98
C VAL A 117 15.21 11.69 -8.69
N LEU A 118 15.95 11.96 -7.62
CA LEU A 118 17.07 11.12 -7.18
C LEU A 118 16.58 9.67 -7.04
N ARG A 119 17.12 8.81 -7.91
CA ARG A 119 16.75 7.41 -8.04
C ARG A 119 17.90 6.55 -7.51
N TYR A 120 17.64 5.79 -6.44
CA TYR A 120 18.64 4.95 -5.80
C TYR A 120 18.41 3.46 -6.08
N PRO A 121 19.45 2.63 -6.26
CA PRO A 121 19.27 1.20 -6.31
C PRO A 121 18.88 0.67 -4.93
N VAL A 122 18.08 -0.39 -4.90
CA VAL A 122 18.00 -1.25 -3.72
C VAL A 122 19.38 -1.84 -3.51
N LEU A 123 20.00 -1.62 -2.36
CA LEU A 123 21.31 -2.20 -2.03
C LEU A 123 21.18 -3.30 -0.99
N GLN A 124 22.00 -4.33 -1.11
CA GLN A 124 22.09 -5.45 -0.17
C GLN A 124 23.54 -5.91 -0.04
N LYS A 125 23.79 -6.85 0.88
CA LYS A 125 25.10 -7.49 1.07
C LYS A 125 25.65 -7.97 -0.28
N ASP A 126 26.97 -7.83 -0.42
CA ASP A 126 27.77 -8.19 -1.60
C ASP A 126 27.64 -7.23 -2.80
N ASP A 127 26.74 -6.23 -2.75
CA ASP A 127 26.77 -5.13 -3.72
C ASP A 127 28.09 -4.34 -3.62
N GLY A 128 28.67 -3.98 -4.78
CA GLY A 128 30.01 -3.38 -4.84
C GLY A 128 31.18 -4.35 -4.60
N LEU A 129 30.91 -5.59 -4.16
CA LEU A 129 31.86 -6.71 -4.17
C LEU A 129 31.67 -7.56 -5.43
N ASP A 130 30.52 -8.23 -5.52
CA ASP A 130 30.14 -9.09 -6.65
C ASP A 130 29.54 -8.27 -7.79
N TYR A 131 29.03 -7.07 -7.47
CA TYR A 131 28.40 -6.15 -8.42
C TYR A 131 29.10 -4.78 -8.41
N PRO A 132 30.27 -4.63 -9.07
CA PRO A 132 31.05 -3.39 -9.06
C PRO A 132 30.28 -2.16 -9.56
N ALA A 133 29.29 -2.34 -10.43
CA ALA A 133 28.43 -1.25 -10.92
C ALA A 133 27.64 -0.55 -9.80
N LEU A 134 27.45 -1.20 -8.65
CA LEU A 134 26.77 -0.63 -7.49
C LEU A 134 27.71 0.02 -6.48
N SER A 135 29.03 -0.06 -6.69
CA SER A 135 30.03 0.41 -5.73
C SER A 135 29.88 1.89 -5.38
N GLU A 136 29.49 2.72 -6.35
CA GLU A 136 29.26 4.15 -6.10
C GLU A 136 28.08 4.39 -5.16
N PHE A 137 26.97 3.69 -5.36
CA PHE A 137 25.80 3.80 -4.49
C PHE A 137 26.07 3.23 -3.10
N VAL A 138 26.88 2.18 -3.01
CA VAL A 138 27.34 1.65 -1.72
C VAL A 138 28.23 2.66 -0.99
N ARG A 139 29.06 3.42 -1.70
CA ARG A 139 29.85 4.50 -1.09
C ARG A 139 28.94 5.60 -0.54
N ILE A 140 27.95 6.02 -1.32
CA ILE A 140 26.95 6.99 -0.88
C ILE A 140 26.22 6.48 0.38
N LEU A 141 25.82 5.21 0.40
CA LEU A 141 25.21 4.59 1.57
C LEU A 141 26.14 4.67 2.80
N GLN A 142 27.39 4.24 2.66
CA GLN A 142 28.37 4.25 3.76
C GLN A 142 28.61 5.68 4.28
N GLU A 143 28.68 6.67 3.40
CA GLU A 143 28.77 8.09 3.78
C GLU A 143 27.53 8.55 4.56
N ARG A 144 26.32 8.21 4.11
CA ARG A 144 25.08 8.56 4.85
C ARG A 144 24.99 7.86 6.21
N LEU A 145 25.47 6.64 6.33
CA LEU A 145 25.52 5.93 7.61
C LEU A 145 26.55 6.55 8.57
N LYS A 146 27.65 7.13 8.04
CA LYS A 146 28.59 7.93 8.83
C LYS A 146 27.97 9.24 9.29
N ASP A 147 27.30 9.97 8.39
CA ASP A 147 26.59 11.21 8.72
C ASP A 147 25.54 10.97 9.82
N ALA A 148 24.88 9.81 9.80
CA ALA A 148 23.93 9.38 10.82
C ALA A 148 24.59 8.92 12.14
N GLY A 149 25.91 8.86 12.22
CA GLY A 149 26.67 8.43 13.41
C GLY A 149 26.57 6.93 13.72
N ILE A 150 26.20 6.11 12.72
CA ILE A 150 25.97 4.67 12.89
C ILE A 150 27.16 3.84 12.39
N PHE A 151 27.88 4.37 11.40
CA PHE A 151 29.10 3.78 10.86
C PHE A 151 30.33 4.37 11.55
N PRO A 152 31.36 3.58 11.88
CA PRO A 152 32.59 4.10 12.47
C PRO A 152 33.22 5.19 11.57
N PRO A 153 33.61 6.34 12.13
CA PRO A 153 34.16 7.46 11.33
C PRO A 153 35.48 7.10 10.65
N ASP A 154 36.23 6.19 11.27
CA ASP A 154 37.52 5.63 10.86
C ASP A 154 37.41 4.51 9.81
N GLU A 155 36.22 3.94 9.59
CA GLU A 155 35.99 2.92 8.56
C GLU A 155 35.88 3.58 7.18
N VAL A 156 36.56 3.08 6.15
CA VAL A 156 36.56 3.72 4.82
C VAL A 156 35.26 3.45 4.09
N ALA A 157 34.69 4.48 3.44
CA ALA A 157 33.58 4.30 2.49
C ALA A 157 34.14 3.73 1.17
N ASP A 158 34.44 2.44 1.21
CA ASP A 158 35.15 1.72 0.14
C ASP A 158 34.24 1.30 -1.03
N GLY A 159 32.93 1.54 -0.91
CA GLY A 159 31.94 1.14 -1.89
C GLY A 159 31.71 -0.37 -1.93
N LYS A 160 31.97 -1.08 -0.82
CA LYS A 160 31.74 -2.53 -0.67
C LYS A 160 30.73 -2.82 0.42
N PHE A 161 29.64 -3.49 0.05
CA PHE A 161 28.57 -3.82 0.99
C PHE A 161 28.90 -5.13 1.71
N GLY A 162 29.94 -5.09 2.56
CA GLY A 162 30.34 -6.22 3.40
C GLY A 162 29.54 -6.33 4.70
N SER A 163 29.95 -7.26 5.57
CA SER A 163 29.26 -7.54 6.85
C SER A 163 29.18 -6.35 7.80
N ASN A 164 30.16 -5.44 7.78
CA ASN A 164 30.13 -4.22 8.60
C ASN A 164 29.06 -3.25 8.10
N THR A 165 29.00 -3.01 6.78
CA THR A 165 27.96 -2.20 6.13
C THR A 165 26.57 -2.78 6.42
N GLU A 166 26.39 -4.09 6.32
CA GLU A 166 25.14 -4.79 6.66
C GLU A 166 24.72 -4.60 8.12
N ALA A 167 25.65 -4.79 9.07
CA ALA A 167 25.37 -4.58 10.49
C ALA A 167 24.97 -3.12 10.77
N ALA A 168 25.62 -2.16 10.12
CA ALA A 168 25.30 -0.74 10.25
C ALA A 168 23.93 -0.38 9.64
N VAL A 169 23.58 -0.94 8.48
CA VAL A 169 22.24 -0.78 7.89
C VAL A 169 21.18 -1.33 8.82
N LYS A 170 21.35 -2.56 9.34
CA LYS A 170 20.41 -3.16 10.29
C LYS A 170 20.25 -2.31 11.55
N ARG A 171 21.36 -1.76 12.07
CA ARG A 171 21.32 -0.85 13.22
C ARG A 171 20.62 0.47 12.90
N PHE A 172 20.87 1.05 11.72
CA PHE A 172 20.18 2.25 11.25
C PHE A 172 18.68 2.02 11.15
N GLN A 173 18.28 0.91 10.53
CA GLN A 173 16.89 0.51 10.40
C GLN A 173 16.23 0.36 11.77
N GLN A 174 16.87 -0.35 12.72
CA GLN A 174 16.37 -0.48 14.10
C GLN A 174 16.17 0.89 14.78
N LEU A 175 17.16 1.79 14.69
CA LEU A 175 17.09 3.12 15.31
C LEU A 175 16.04 4.03 14.67
N ARG A 176 15.67 3.78 13.42
CA ARG A 176 14.62 4.50 12.69
C ARG A 176 13.27 3.80 12.71
N ASN A 177 13.11 2.74 13.50
CA ASN A 177 11.90 1.90 13.56
C ASN A 177 11.49 1.34 12.18
N LEU A 178 12.48 1.03 11.34
CA LEU A 178 12.31 0.35 10.06
C LEU A 178 12.56 -1.16 10.22
N LEU A 179 12.14 -1.94 9.23
CA LEU A 179 12.47 -3.36 9.16
C LEU A 179 13.99 -3.55 9.10
N ALA A 180 14.56 -4.26 10.07
CA ALA A 180 16.00 -4.45 10.23
C ALA A 180 16.55 -5.65 9.41
N ASP A 181 16.28 -5.66 8.12
CA ASP A 181 16.63 -6.75 7.19
C ASP A 181 18.03 -6.59 6.56
N GLY A 182 18.65 -5.42 6.67
CA GLY A 182 19.94 -5.11 6.04
C GLY A 182 19.84 -4.70 4.57
N ILE A 183 18.62 -4.49 4.06
CA ILE A 183 18.35 -4.07 2.68
C ILE A 183 18.07 -2.57 2.65
N VAL A 184 18.80 -1.85 1.80
CA VAL A 184 18.63 -0.41 1.61
C VAL A 184 17.63 -0.16 0.50
N GLY A 185 16.35 -0.31 0.84
CA GLY A 185 15.20 -0.01 -0.02
C GLY A 185 14.72 1.44 0.12
N ARG A 186 13.51 1.72 -0.40
CA ARG A 186 12.92 3.08 -0.42
C ARG A 186 12.89 3.74 0.95
N GLU A 187 12.43 3.02 1.97
CA GLU A 187 12.28 3.57 3.33
C GLU A 187 13.64 3.87 3.95
N THR A 188 14.60 2.95 3.82
CA THR A 188 15.97 3.15 4.29
C THR A 188 16.62 4.34 3.59
N TRP A 189 16.51 4.45 2.27
CA TRP A 189 17.03 5.60 1.52
C TRP A 189 16.34 6.89 1.92
N SER A 190 15.01 6.90 2.02
CA SER A 190 14.25 8.10 2.36
C SER A 190 14.60 8.61 3.76
N ALA A 191 14.82 7.70 4.70
CA ALA A 191 15.29 8.02 6.04
C ALA A 191 16.76 8.49 6.05
N LEU A 192 17.63 7.96 5.18
CA LEU A 192 19.04 8.37 5.07
C LEU A 192 19.20 9.76 4.45
N VAL A 193 18.39 10.09 3.44
CA VAL A 193 18.47 11.39 2.75
C VAL A 193 17.48 12.43 3.29
N ASN A 194 16.66 12.05 4.27
CA ASN A 194 15.64 12.89 4.90
C ASN A 194 14.66 13.50 3.87
N GLY A 195 14.16 12.66 2.95
CA GLY A 195 13.27 13.06 1.86
C GLY A 195 12.77 11.85 1.06
N LEU A 196 11.69 12.02 0.30
CA LEU A 196 11.13 10.92 -0.51
C LEU A 196 12.05 10.61 -1.70
N VAL A 197 12.35 9.33 -1.91
CA VAL A 197 13.14 8.86 -3.06
C VAL A 197 12.37 7.89 -3.94
N GLN A 198 12.81 7.76 -5.19
CA GLN A 198 12.49 6.61 -6.02
C GLN A 198 13.59 5.56 -5.90
N VAL A 199 13.20 4.28 -5.93
CA VAL A 199 14.16 3.18 -5.93
C VAL A 199 13.92 2.23 -7.09
N TYR A 200 14.96 1.49 -7.45
CA TYR A 200 14.91 0.42 -8.46
C TYR A 200 15.70 -0.79 -8.02
N ASP A 201 15.32 -1.96 -8.49
CA ASP A 201 16.13 -3.16 -8.28
C ASP A 201 17.20 -3.24 -9.38
N PRO A 202 18.50 -3.19 -9.05
CA PRO A 202 19.55 -3.32 -10.05
C PRO A 202 19.63 -4.77 -10.55
N GLU A 203 19.90 -4.93 -11.85
CA GLU A 203 20.22 -6.25 -12.40
C GLU A 203 21.47 -6.79 -11.72
N ARG A 204 21.33 -7.93 -11.03
CA ARG A 204 22.42 -8.67 -10.41
C ARG A 204 22.60 -10.00 -11.12
N PRO A 205 23.50 -10.09 -12.12
CA PRO A 205 23.77 -11.34 -12.81
C PRO A 205 24.29 -12.38 -11.80
N GLY A 206 23.51 -13.42 -11.54
CA GLY A 206 23.92 -14.50 -10.63
C GLY A 206 23.66 -14.27 -9.13
N ALA A 207 22.88 -13.26 -8.70
CA ALA A 207 22.41 -13.14 -7.30
C ALA A 207 21.31 -14.15 -6.95
N GLY A 208 21.47 -15.38 -7.47
CA GLY A 208 20.42 -16.36 -7.66
C GLY A 208 19.58 -16.54 -6.41
N ILE A 209 18.30 -16.19 -6.52
CA ILE A 209 17.29 -16.74 -5.62
C ILE A 209 17.21 -18.21 -6.00
N GLY A 210 18.05 -19.04 -5.39
CA GLY A 210 18.29 -20.41 -5.85
C GLY A 210 18.72 -20.49 -7.32
N ASN A 211 18.42 -21.63 -7.95
CA ASN A 211 18.69 -21.89 -9.37
C ASN A 211 17.57 -21.41 -10.31
N PHE A 212 16.77 -20.42 -9.90
CA PHE A 212 15.63 -19.95 -10.68
C PHE A 212 16.06 -19.04 -11.84
N ASN A 213 15.53 -19.31 -13.04
CA ASN A 213 15.68 -18.44 -14.20
C ASN A 213 14.57 -17.36 -14.19
N LEU A 214 14.88 -16.21 -13.59
CA LEU A 214 13.92 -15.11 -13.43
C LEU A 214 13.37 -14.60 -14.77
N GLU A 215 14.20 -14.52 -15.80
CA GLU A 215 13.77 -14.08 -17.13
C GLU A 215 12.73 -15.05 -17.72
N LEU A 216 12.94 -16.36 -17.57
CA LEU A 216 11.98 -17.35 -18.06
C LEU A 216 10.66 -17.31 -17.28
N ILE A 217 10.72 -17.16 -15.95
CA ILE A 217 9.54 -17.04 -15.08
C ILE A 217 8.74 -15.77 -15.43
N ILE A 218 9.42 -14.64 -15.61
CA ILE A 218 8.74 -13.39 -15.96
C ILE A 218 8.19 -13.47 -17.38
N ALA A 219 8.90 -14.10 -18.31
CA ALA A 219 8.45 -14.27 -19.69
C ALA A 219 7.22 -15.19 -19.82
N SER A 220 6.97 -16.09 -18.86
CA SER A 220 5.78 -16.95 -18.87
C SER A 220 4.48 -16.20 -18.55
N ILE A 221 4.58 -14.98 -17.98
CA ILE A 221 3.43 -14.12 -17.74
C ILE A 221 2.95 -13.53 -19.06
N PRO A 222 1.70 -13.79 -19.49
CA PRO A 222 1.23 -13.40 -20.83
C PRO A 222 1.08 -11.88 -20.99
N TYR A 223 0.84 -11.15 -19.90
CA TYR A 223 0.54 -9.72 -19.91
C TYR A 223 1.79 -8.86 -19.73
N ALA A 224 2.13 -8.04 -20.72
CA ALA A 224 3.34 -7.22 -20.73
C ALA A 224 3.40 -6.18 -19.60
N ASP A 225 2.25 -5.59 -19.27
CA ASP A 225 2.13 -4.62 -18.18
C ASP A 225 2.31 -5.28 -16.81
N VAL A 226 1.84 -6.52 -16.64
CA VAL A 226 2.05 -7.32 -15.42
C VAL A 226 3.52 -7.71 -15.25
N ARG A 227 4.23 -8.02 -16.35
CA ARG A 227 5.68 -8.33 -16.30
C ARG A 227 6.53 -7.20 -15.71
N LEU A 228 6.10 -5.95 -15.79
CA LEU A 228 6.80 -4.83 -15.15
C LEU A 228 6.77 -4.96 -13.63
N PHE A 229 5.62 -5.31 -13.05
CA PHE A 229 5.48 -5.52 -11.61
C PHE A 229 6.16 -6.81 -11.15
N ALA A 230 6.07 -7.86 -11.98
CA ALA A 230 6.69 -9.16 -11.72
C ALA A 230 8.21 -9.08 -11.54
N ARG A 231 8.89 -8.18 -12.26
CA ARG A 231 10.33 -7.94 -12.09
C ARG A 231 10.69 -7.57 -10.65
N ASP A 232 9.84 -6.81 -9.97
CA ASP A 232 10.07 -6.43 -8.57
C ASP A 232 9.61 -7.53 -7.59
N THR A 233 8.50 -8.20 -7.89
CA THR A 233 7.78 -9.03 -6.91
C THR A 233 8.14 -10.51 -6.95
N VAL A 234 8.42 -11.08 -8.14
CA VAL A 234 8.85 -12.49 -8.26
C VAL A 234 10.10 -12.75 -7.41
N PRO A 235 11.14 -11.89 -7.43
CA PRO A 235 12.29 -12.07 -6.55
C PRO A 235 11.93 -12.11 -5.06
N LEU A 236 11.04 -11.21 -4.62
CA LEU A 236 10.61 -11.12 -3.22
C LEU A 236 9.81 -12.35 -2.78
N ILE A 237 8.91 -12.84 -3.64
CA ILE A 237 8.10 -14.03 -3.38
C ILE A 237 9.00 -15.27 -3.30
N LEU A 238 9.89 -15.47 -4.28
CA LEU A 238 10.81 -16.60 -4.30
C LEU A 238 11.73 -16.60 -3.08
N ARG A 239 12.29 -15.44 -2.71
CA ARG A 239 13.11 -15.29 -1.50
C ARG A 239 12.32 -15.65 -0.25
N SER A 240 11.10 -15.13 -0.12
CA SER A 240 10.22 -15.44 1.00
C SER A 240 9.89 -16.94 1.07
N CYS A 241 9.65 -17.61 -0.07
CA CYS A 241 9.47 -19.06 -0.12
C CYS A 241 10.68 -19.80 0.47
N LEU A 242 11.88 -19.52 -0.04
CA LEU A 242 13.11 -20.20 0.39
C LEU A 242 13.43 -19.95 1.86
N GLU A 243 13.35 -18.70 2.33
CA GLU A 243 13.62 -18.33 3.73
C GLU A 243 12.64 -18.99 4.71
N ASN A 244 11.43 -19.32 4.24
CA ASN A 244 10.38 -19.91 5.06
C ASN A 244 10.15 -21.41 4.78
N GLY A 245 11.09 -22.09 4.13
CA GLY A 245 11.08 -23.54 3.92
C GLY A 245 10.09 -24.04 2.87
N VAL A 246 9.51 -23.16 2.05
CA VAL A 246 8.69 -23.53 0.89
C VAL A 246 9.62 -23.78 -0.29
N THR A 247 10.17 -24.99 -0.39
CA THR A 247 11.19 -25.36 -1.39
C THR A 247 10.67 -26.31 -2.47
N ASP A 248 9.47 -26.88 -2.33
CA ASP A 248 8.86 -27.69 -3.38
C ASP A 248 8.46 -26.80 -4.56
N LEU A 249 8.96 -27.12 -5.76
CA LEU A 249 8.71 -26.33 -6.96
C LEU A 249 7.23 -26.21 -7.31
N GLY A 250 6.41 -27.22 -7.01
CA GLY A 250 4.96 -27.17 -7.18
C GLY A 250 4.31 -26.17 -6.23
N GLN A 251 4.78 -26.12 -4.98
CA GLN A 251 4.29 -25.14 -4.01
C GLN A 251 4.66 -23.71 -4.43
N ILE A 252 5.92 -23.50 -4.83
CA ILE A 252 6.39 -22.20 -5.33
C ILE A 252 5.58 -21.77 -6.56
N ALA A 253 5.34 -22.67 -7.50
CA ALA A 253 4.52 -22.41 -8.68
C ALA A 253 3.10 -21.95 -8.31
N TYR A 254 2.50 -22.59 -7.31
CA TYR A 254 1.16 -22.24 -6.85
C TYR A 254 1.10 -20.91 -6.10
N VAL A 255 2.13 -20.57 -5.32
CA VAL A 255 2.29 -19.25 -4.68
C VAL A 255 2.38 -18.15 -5.74
N LEU A 256 3.19 -18.32 -6.78
CA LEU A 256 3.31 -17.36 -7.88
C LEU A 256 1.98 -17.21 -8.65
N ALA A 257 1.30 -18.33 -8.94
CA ALA A 257 0.00 -18.31 -9.59
C ALA A 257 -1.05 -17.54 -8.77
N THR A 258 -1.02 -17.69 -7.44
CA THR A 258 -1.88 -16.96 -6.53
C THR A 258 -1.57 -15.46 -6.56
N ALA A 259 -0.30 -15.07 -6.48
CA ALA A 259 0.10 -13.66 -6.57
C ALA A 259 -0.32 -13.00 -7.90
N GLU A 260 -0.15 -13.72 -9.02
CA GLU A 260 -0.61 -13.28 -10.33
C GLU A 260 -2.13 -13.09 -10.35
N HIS A 261 -2.88 -14.09 -9.87
CA HIS A 261 -4.33 -14.06 -9.93
C HIS A 261 -4.94 -12.95 -9.07
N GLU A 262 -4.51 -12.84 -7.81
CA GLU A 262 -5.16 -12.00 -6.81
C GLU A 262 -4.81 -10.51 -6.97
N SER A 263 -3.61 -10.20 -7.43
CA SER A 263 -3.09 -8.81 -7.44
C SER A 263 -2.47 -8.38 -8.77
N HIS A 264 -2.49 -9.25 -9.79
CA HIS A 264 -1.72 -9.07 -11.02
C HIS A 264 -0.24 -8.85 -10.69
N MET A 265 0.31 -9.76 -9.88
CA MET A 265 1.71 -9.78 -9.48
C MET A 265 2.16 -8.49 -8.76
N GLY A 266 1.24 -7.92 -7.98
CA GLY A 266 1.45 -6.72 -7.17
C GLY A 266 1.18 -5.39 -7.87
N LYS A 267 0.45 -5.42 -9.00
CA LYS A 267 -0.11 -4.19 -9.61
C LYS A 267 -1.20 -3.58 -8.72
N TRP A 268 -1.99 -4.41 -8.06
CA TRP A 268 -3.09 -4.00 -7.18
C TRP A 268 -2.84 -4.49 -5.75
N MET A 269 -2.16 -3.66 -4.95
CA MET A 269 -1.78 -3.99 -3.57
C MET A 269 -2.74 -3.45 -2.51
N GLU A 270 -3.68 -2.60 -2.91
CA GLU A 270 -4.74 -2.09 -2.05
C GLU A 270 -6.09 -2.18 -2.76
N GLU A 271 -7.14 -2.43 -1.99
CA GLU A 271 -8.51 -2.31 -2.50
C GLU A 271 -8.81 -0.86 -2.93
N LEU A 272 -9.48 -0.73 -4.07
CA LEU A 272 -9.97 0.55 -4.59
C LEU A 272 -11.14 1.11 -3.78
N ALA A 273 -11.90 0.24 -3.11
CA ALA A 273 -13.00 0.63 -2.24
C ALA A 273 -12.49 1.42 -1.03
N SER A 274 -13.35 2.30 -0.51
CA SER A 274 -13.04 3.17 0.62
C SER A 274 -12.83 2.44 1.95
N GLY A 275 -13.28 1.18 2.05
CA GLY A 275 -13.24 0.39 3.28
C GLY A 275 -14.37 0.69 4.28
N TRP A 276 -15.21 1.69 4.02
CA TRP A 276 -16.37 2.00 4.88
C TRP A 276 -17.42 0.88 4.94
N ALA A 277 -17.43 -0.02 3.95
CA ALA A 277 -18.20 -1.26 4.00
C ALA A 277 -17.78 -2.18 5.17
N TYR A 278 -16.54 -2.08 5.64
CA TYR A 278 -16.00 -2.87 6.75
C TYR A 278 -16.16 -2.22 8.11
N GLU A 279 -16.63 -0.98 8.17
CA GLU A 279 -16.83 -0.25 9.42
C GLU A 279 -17.85 -0.99 10.30
N TRP A 280 -17.49 -1.17 11.59
CA TRP A 280 -18.29 -1.90 12.60
C TRP A 280 -18.53 -3.38 12.31
N ARG A 281 -17.81 -4.00 11.37
CA ARG A 281 -17.87 -5.45 11.16
C ARG A 281 -17.17 -6.19 12.30
N ASP A 282 -17.98 -6.83 13.13
CA ASP A 282 -17.56 -7.61 14.30
C ASP A 282 -16.71 -8.83 13.92
N ASP A 283 -17.07 -9.50 12.83
CA ASP A 283 -16.34 -10.64 12.28
C ASP A 283 -14.92 -10.29 11.79
N LEU A 284 -14.69 -9.02 11.44
CA LEU A 284 -13.38 -8.46 11.07
C LEU A 284 -12.63 -7.83 12.27
N GLY A 285 -13.25 -7.83 13.45
CA GLY A 285 -12.73 -7.20 14.66
C GLY A 285 -12.69 -5.67 14.62
N ASN A 286 -13.48 -5.05 13.74
CA ASN A 286 -13.56 -3.60 13.56
C ASN A 286 -14.52 -3.01 14.60
N PHE A 287 -13.99 -2.65 15.77
CA PHE A 287 -14.77 -2.17 16.92
C PHE A 287 -14.54 -0.70 17.25
N TYR A 288 -13.68 -0.01 16.49
CA TYR A 288 -13.38 1.40 16.71
C TYR A 288 -13.71 2.24 15.48
N ALA A 289 -14.06 3.49 15.75
CA ALA A 289 -14.45 4.45 14.72
C ALA A 289 -13.32 4.70 13.72
N GLY A 290 -13.59 4.38 12.46
CA GLY A 290 -12.69 4.46 11.32
C GLY A 290 -11.85 3.20 11.09
N ASP A 291 -12.14 2.09 11.77
CA ASP A 291 -11.47 0.81 11.55
C ASP A 291 -11.64 0.28 10.14
N GLY A 292 -12.81 0.47 9.53
CA GLY A 292 -13.13 -0.03 8.20
C GLY A 292 -12.14 0.49 7.14
N PRO A 293 -12.05 1.81 6.93
CA PRO A 293 -11.06 2.41 6.02
C PRO A 293 -9.62 2.16 6.45
N LEU A 294 -9.33 2.18 7.76
CA LEU A 294 -7.97 2.02 8.28
C LEU A 294 -7.42 0.62 7.94
N TYR A 295 -8.22 -0.41 8.15
CA TYR A 295 -7.88 -1.82 7.93
C TYR A 295 -8.55 -2.41 6.68
N LYS A 296 -8.68 -1.62 5.61
CA LYS A 296 -9.12 -2.11 4.29
C LYS A 296 -8.14 -3.13 3.69
N GLY A 297 -8.56 -3.83 2.64
CA GLY A 297 -7.78 -4.91 2.01
C GLY A 297 -6.44 -4.45 1.44
N ARG A 298 -5.35 -5.13 1.84
CA ARG A 298 -3.98 -4.91 1.33
C ARG A 298 -3.19 -6.20 1.14
N GLY A 299 -2.22 -6.18 0.23
CA GLY A 299 -1.29 -7.30 -0.03
C GLY A 299 -1.60 -8.07 -1.32
N PHE A 300 -0.79 -9.10 -1.63
CA PHE A 300 -1.05 -10.00 -2.77
C PHE A 300 -2.38 -10.73 -2.60
N VAL A 301 -2.58 -11.32 -1.43
CA VAL A 301 -3.88 -11.79 -0.93
C VAL A 301 -4.34 -10.75 0.08
N GLN A 302 -5.53 -10.20 -0.11
CA GLN A 302 -5.99 -9.06 0.69
C GLN A 302 -6.20 -9.45 2.15
N VAL A 303 -5.44 -8.82 3.03
CA VAL A 303 -5.67 -8.82 4.48
C VAL A 303 -6.61 -7.65 4.81
N THR A 304 -7.77 -7.96 5.37
CA THR A 304 -8.82 -6.98 5.69
C THR A 304 -9.28 -7.15 7.14
N GLY A 305 -9.50 -6.05 7.86
CA GLY A 305 -10.03 -6.04 9.22
C GLY A 305 -8.98 -6.05 10.32
N ARG A 306 -9.22 -5.29 11.39
CA ARG A 306 -8.30 -5.09 12.52
C ARG A 306 -7.82 -6.41 13.13
N ALA A 307 -8.68 -7.44 13.22
CA ALA A 307 -8.31 -8.73 13.76
C ALA A 307 -7.18 -9.40 12.94
N ASN A 308 -7.29 -9.34 11.61
CA ASN A 308 -6.30 -9.92 10.70
C ASN A 308 -4.99 -9.13 10.70
N TYR A 309 -5.06 -7.79 10.74
CA TYR A 309 -3.87 -6.95 10.91
C TYR A 309 -3.17 -7.23 12.23
N ARG A 310 -3.91 -7.48 13.33
CA ARG A 310 -3.33 -7.89 14.63
C ARG A 310 -2.61 -9.23 14.53
N HIS A 311 -3.24 -10.21 13.87
CA HIS A 311 -2.65 -11.54 13.66
C HIS A 311 -1.32 -11.44 12.93
N TRP A 312 -1.29 -10.74 11.79
CA TRP A 312 -0.07 -10.58 11.00
C TRP A 312 0.98 -9.71 11.67
N SER A 313 0.55 -8.67 12.41
CA SER A 313 1.46 -7.83 13.19
C SER A 313 2.25 -8.65 14.20
N ALA A 314 1.55 -9.48 14.99
CA ALA A 314 2.18 -10.35 15.99
C ALA A 314 3.09 -11.40 15.34
N ARG A 315 2.67 -11.98 14.21
CA ARG A 315 3.41 -13.05 13.54
C ARG A 315 4.68 -12.58 12.84
N LEU A 316 4.65 -11.39 12.25
CA LEU A 316 5.81 -10.82 11.54
C LEU A 316 6.72 -10.00 12.47
N GLY A 317 6.25 -9.63 13.66
CA GLY A 317 6.94 -8.68 14.53
C GLY A 317 6.97 -7.26 13.95
N ILE A 318 6.00 -6.90 13.11
CA ILE A 318 5.87 -5.60 12.44
C ILE A 318 4.60 -4.93 12.95
N ASP A 319 4.65 -3.63 13.27
CA ASP A 319 3.47 -2.90 13.76
C ASP A 319 2.49 -2.54 12.62
N LEU A 320 1.73 -3.53 12.18
CA LEU A 320 0.63 -3.34 11.21
C LEU A 320 -0.63 -2.74 11.86
N ILE A 321 -0.69 -2.66 13.20
CA ILE A 321 -1.83 -2.04 13.89
C ILE A 321 -1.71 -0.52 13.85
N GLY A 322 -0.53 0.02 14.16
CA GLY A 322 -0.21 1.43 14.04
C GLY A 322 0.05 1.85 12.59
N ASN A 323 0.62 0.97 11.76
CA ASN A 323 1.01 1.28 10.39
C ASN A 323 0.43 0.26 9.37
N PRO A 324 -0.90 0.22 9.17
CA PRO A 324 -1.54 -0.78 8.31
C PRO A 324 -1.13 -0.67 6.83
N VAL A 325 -0.69 0.51 6.36
CA VAL A 325 -0.19 0.68 4.99
C VAL A 325 1.02 -0.20 4.66
N LEU A 326 1.78 -0.64 5.68
CA LEU A 326 2.91 -1.56 5.50
C LEU A 326 2.47 -2.91 4.90
N ALA A 327 1.23 -3.35 5.11
CA ALA A 327 0.72 -4.59 4.51
C ALA A 327 0.63 -4.54 2.97
N ALA A 328 0.67 -3.35 2.36
CA ALA A 328 0.74 -3.18 0.91
C ALA A 328 2.19 -3.13 0.36
N GLN A 329 3.21 -3.06 1.23
CA GLN A 329 4.60 -3.13 0.80
C GLN A 329 4.91 -4.55 0.29
N LYS A 330 5.53 -4.64 -0.90
CA LYS A 330 5.67 -5.89 -1.66
C LYS A 330 6.44 -6.99 -0.90
N ASP A 331 7.44 -6.61 -0.12
CA ASP A 331 8.27 -7.52 0.68
C ASP A 331 7.50 -8.08 1.90
N ILE A 332 6.76 -7.22 2.62
CA ILE A 332 5.89 -7.63 3.73
C ILE A 332 4.73 -8.48 3.20
N ALA A 333 4.10 -8.06 2.11
CA ALA A 333 3.02 -8.80 1.47
C ALA A 333 3.47 -10.17 0.95
N ALA A 334 4.71 -10.31 0.45
CA ALA A 334 5.26 -11.60 0.05
C ALA A 334 5.40 -12.55 1.25
N LYS A 335 5.82 -12.04 2.42
CA LYS A 335 5.85 -12.82 3.66
C LYS A 335 4.46 -13.25 4.09
N ILE A 336 3.47 -12.35 4.05
CA ILE A 336 2.06 -12.65 4.36
C ILE A 336 1.53 -13.75 3.42
N LEU A 337 1.75 -13.61 2.12
CA LEU A 337 1.33 -14.58 1.11
C LEU A 337 1.92 -15.96 1.41
N VAL A 338 3.25 -16.06 1.50
CA VAL A 338 3.96 -17.33 1.66
C VAL A 338 3.62 -17.99 2.98
N LEU A 339 3.73 -17.28 4.10
CA LEU A 339 3.43 -17.83 5.43
C LEU A 339 1.95 -18.20 5.56
N GLY A 340 1.06 -17.43 4.94
CA GLY A 340 -0.37 -17.65 5.00
C GLY A 340 -0.76 -18.93 4.26
N MET A 341 -0.17 -19.15 3.08
CA MET A 341 -0.37 -20.37 2.31
C MET A 341 0.34 -21.58 2.93
N ARG A 342 1.55 -21.42 3.47
CA ARG A 342 2.32 -22.51 4.10
C ARG A 342 1.63 -23.05 5.35
N ASP A 343 1.10 -22.16 6.20
CA ASP A 343 0.54 -22.53 7.50
C ASP A 343 -1.00 -22.55 7.51
N GLY A 344 -1.63 -22.35 6.35
CA GLY A 344 -3.08 -22.35 6.18
C GLY A 344 -3.83 -21.26 6.94
N SER A 345 -3.24 -20.07 7.06
CA SER A 345 -3.76 -19.01 7.93
C SER A 345 -4.86 -18.16 7.31
N PHE A 346 -5.20 -18.39 6.04
CA PHE A 346 -6.31 -17.73 5.37
C PHE A 346 -7.64 -18.48 5.58
N THR A 347 -7.64 -19.80 5.37
CA THR A 347 -8.87 -20.63 5.41
C THR A 347 -8.78 -21.87 6.31
N GLY A 348 -7.59 -22.20 6.82
CA GLY A 348 -7.29 -23.46 7.52
C GLY A 348 -6.61 -24.51 6.64
N TYR A 349 -6.58 -24.34 5.31
CA TYR A 349 -5.88 -25.24 4.39
C TYR A 349 -4.52 -24.69 3.97
N SER A 350 -3.52 -25.56 3.91
CA SER A 350 -2.12 -25.25 3.63
C SER A 350 -1.64 -25.79 2.27
N LEU A 351 -0.45 -25.36 1.85
CA LEU A 351 0.23 -25.89 0.67
C LEU A 351 0.42 -27.41 0.73
N ASN A 352 0.81 -27.96 1.89
CA ASN A 352 1.08 -29.39 2.06
C ASN A 352 -0.19 -30.25 1.89
N ASP A 353 -1.38 -29.69 2.13
CA ASP A 353 -2.64 -30.44 1.97
C ASP A 353 -2.92 -30.82 0.51
N PHE A 354 -2.32 -30.09 -0.46
CA PHE A 354 -2.62 -30.26 -1.88
C PHE A 354 -1.38 -30.50 -2.75
N ILE A 355 -0.20 -30.11 -2.26
CA ILE A 355 1.04 -30.11 -3.03
C ILE A 355 2.18 -30.54 -2.13
N GLU A 356 2.68 -31.77 -2.31
CA GLU A 356 3.82 -32.30 -1.57
C GLU A 356 4.55 -33.38 -2.38
N GLY A 357 5.83 -33.14 -2.67
CA GLY A 357 6.69 -34.12 -3.31
C GLY A 357 6.24 -34.47 -4.72
N SER A 358 5.65 -35.65 -4.92
CA SER A 358 5.10 -36.04 -6.23
C SER A 358 3.62 -35.68 -6.40
N TYR A 359 2.89 -35.47 -5.30
CA TYR A 359 1.47 -35.15 -5.29
C TYR A 359 1.24 -33.66 -5.56
N ARG A 360 0.36 -33.35 -6.52
CA ARG A 360 0.07 -31.99 -6.97
C ARG A 360 -1.38 -31.87 -7.42
N ASP A 361 -2.21 -31.23 -6.60
CA ASP A 361 -3.58 -30.86 -6.94
C ASP A 361 -3.73 -29.33 -6.95
N PHE A 362 -3.24 -28.71 -8.03
CA PHE A 362 -3.33 -27.26 -8.19
C PHE A 362 -4.78 -26.75 -8.28
N TYR A 363 -5.74 -27.61 -8.65
CA TYR A 363 -7.14 -27.22 -8.73
C TYR A 363 -7.72 -27.05 -7.32
N THR A 364 -7.61 -28.07 -6.48
CA THR A 364 -8.17 -28.04 -5.13
C THR A 364 -7.37 -27.13 -4.20
N ALA A 365 -6.09 -26.88 -4.50
CA ALA A 365 -5.26 -25.90 -3.80
C ALA A 365 -5.86 -24.49 -3.73
N ARG A 366 -6.88 -24.17 -4.56
CA ARG A 366 -7.64 -22.92 -4.45
C ARG A 366 -8.14 -22.68 -3.03
N MET A 367 -8.59 -23.74 -2.36
CA MET A 367 -9.14 -23.72 -1.00
C MET A 367 -8.20 -23.09 0.05
N ILE A 368 -6.90 -22.96 -0.21
CA ILE A 368 -5.95 -22.24 0.63
C ILE A 368 -6.34 -20.76 0.77
N ILE A 369 -6.88 -20.14 -0.28
CA ILE A 369 -7.21 -18.70 -0.31
C ILE A 369 -8.72 -18.47 -0.31
N ASN A 370 -9.43 -19.20 -1.15
CA ASN A 370 -10.88 -19.11 -1.33
C ASN A 370 -11.36 -20.46 -1.89
N TRP A 371 -12.63 -20.82 -1.74
CA TRP A 371 -13.15 -22.17 -2.07
C TRP A 371 -12.70 -22.78 -3.42
N LEU A 372 -13.53 -22.78 -4.46
CA LEU A 372 -13.15 -23.30 -5.78
C LEU A 372 -13.35 -22.27 -6.89
N ASP A 373 -13.56 -21.01 -6.50
CA ASP A 373 -13.71 -19.91 -7.45
C ASP A 373 -12.44 -19.76 -8.30
N ARG A 374 -12.63 -19.78 -9.64
CA ARG A 374 -11.57 -19.73 -10.65
C ARG A 374 -10.46 -20.78 -10.51
N ALA A 375 -10.70 -21.88 -9.79
CA ALA A 375 -9.71 -22.93 -9.53
C ALA A 375 -9.03 -23.46 -10.80
N ALA A 376 -9.79 -23.74 -11.87
CA ALA A 376 -9.24 -24.22 -13.15
C ALA A 376 -8.26 -23.22 -13.78
N HIS A 377 -8.57 -21.92 -13.71
CA HIS A 377 -7.72 -20.88 -14.28
C HIS A 377 -6.41 -20.75 -13.50
N ILE A 378 -6.48 -20.71 -12.17
CA ILE A 378 -5.30 -20.60 -11.29
C ILE A 378 -4.43 -21.84 -11.40
N ALA A 379 -5.04 -23.03 -11.49
CA ALA A 379 -4.33 -24.28 -11.74
C ALA A 379 -3.56 -24.26 -13.08
N GLY A 380 -4.15 -23.69 -14.12
CA GLY A 380 -3.47 -23.48 -15.41
C GLY A 380 -2.24 -22.57 -15.30
N ILE A 381 -2.35 -21.47 -14.57
CA ILE A 381 -1.23 -20.57 -14.30
C ILE A 381 -0.13 -21.29 -13.49
N ALA A 382 -0.52 -22.02 -12.44
CA ALA A 382 0.42 -22.79 -11.61
C ALA A 382 1.14 -23.87 -12.42
N GLN A 383 0.45 -24.53 -13.35
CA GLN A 383 1.06 -25.51 -14.24
C GLN A 383 2.14 -24.88 -15.14
N GLU A 384 1.90 -23.67 -15.64
CA GLU A 384 2.89 -22.95 -16.46
C GLU A 384 4.10 -22.51 -15.63
N TYR A 385 3.88 -21.97 -14.42
CA TYR A 385 5.00 -21.67 -13.52
C TYR A 385 5.80 -22.91 -13.16
N PHE A 386 5.13 -24.03 -12.86
CA PHE A 386 5.81 -25.27 -12.53
C PHE A 386 6.69 -25.75 -13.70
N ARG A 387 6.23 -25.59 -14.95
CA ARG A 387 6.98 -25.94 -16.15
C ARG A 387 8.26 -25.11 -16.31
N VAL A 388 8.25 -23.81 -15.97
CA VAL A 388 9.42 -22.93 -16.11
C VAL A 388 10.36 -22.93 -14.91
N LEU A 389 9.92 -23.46 -13.77
CA LEU A 389 10.73 -23.63 -12.56
C LEU A 389 11.58 -24.91 -12.56
N GLN A 390 11.28 -25.86 -13.46
CA GLN A 390 12.07 -27.06 -13.72
C GLN A 390 13.31 -26.74 -14.56
#